data_AF-A0A7V9BQ25-F1
#
_entry.id   AF-A0A7V9BQ25-F1
#
_cell.length_a   1.000
_cell.length_b   1.000
_cell.length_c   1.000
_cell.angle_alpha   90.00
_cell.angle_beta   90.00
_cell.angle_gamma   90.00
#
_symmetry.space_group_name_H-M   'P 1'
#
loop_
_entity.id
_entity.type
_entity.pdbx_description
1 polymer ?
#
loop_
_entity_poly.entity_id
_entity_poly.type
_entity_poly.pdbx_seq_one_letter_code
_entity_poly.pdbx_strand_id
1 'polypeptide(L)'
;MMMLQACLNGSRSSEEHPGIPRTPAELANEGRASVAVGAQVLHLHAYDEAGSETFAPEPCAAALRAVRAACPGIPISFSTSADIEPHPSRLESIAGWTEVPDLVTANQGEEGIVELCDLLIARGIGIEAGLLHLDDAHEFVRSGVAARCVRVLIEPLDADPGAAVAHAAAMEQVLADARITLDQVHHGDGVAT
;
A
#
# COMPACT_ATOMS: atom_id res chain seq x y z
N MET A 1 -2.99 10.41 -18.62
CA MET A 1 -3.47 9.02 -18.85
C MET A 1 -3.65 8.40 -17.49
N MET A 2 -4.73 7.63 -17.26
CA MET A 2 -5.01 7.04 -15.95
C MET A 2 -4.01 5.93 -15.62
N MET A 3 -3.49 5.93 -14.40
CA MET A 3 -2.60 4.89 -13.88
C MET A 3 -3.45 3.80 -13.22
N LEU A 4 -3.15 2.53 -13.51
CA LEU A 4 -3.83 1.37 -12.91
C LEU A 4 -2.86 0.66 -11.97
N GLN A 5 -3.25 0.56 -10.69
CA GLN A 5 -2.56 -0.21 -9.67
C GLN A 5 -3.32 -1.50 -9.40
N ALA A 6 -2.65 -2.64 -9.48
CA ALA A 6 -3.26 -3.94 -9.17
C ALA A 6 -2.85 -4.37 -7.76
N CYS A 7 -3.81 -4.40 -6.85
CA CYS A 7 -3.66 -4.98 -5.51
C CYS A 7 -3.84 -6.50 -5.62
N LEU A 8 -2.73 -7.24 -5.57
CA LEU A 8 -2.71 -8.66 -5.93
C LEU A 8 -3.32 -9.57 -4.85
N ASN A 9 -3.27 -9.14 -3.58
CA ASN A 9 -3.64 -9.94 -2.42
C ASN A 9 -4.09 -9.02 -1.26
N GLY A 10 -3.73 -9.33 -0.01
CA GLY A 10 -4.08 -8.57 1.19
C GLY A 10 -4.43 -9.49 2.36
N SER A 11 -5.19 -9.02 3.33
CA SER A 11 -5.61 -9.83 4.48
C SER A 11 -6.63 -10.93 4.15
N ARG A 12 -7.11 -10.99 2.90
CA ARG A 12 -8.10 -11.99 2.45
C ARG A 12 -7.57 -13.42 2.52
N SER A 13 -8.42 -14.31 3.00
CA SER A 13 -8.14 -15.73 3.21
C SER A 13 -8.29 -16.55 1.93
N SER A 14 -7.58 -17.69 1.85
CA SER A 14 -7.80 -18.66 0.77
C SER A 14 -9.19 -19.29 0.77
N GLU A 15 -9.92 -19.19 1.89
CA GLU A 15 -11.31 -19.63 2.01
C GLU A 15 -12.26 -18.70 1.23
N GLU A 16 -11.94 -17.40 1.15
CA GLU A 16 -12.69 -16.44 0.33
C GLU A 16 -12.45 -16.66 -1.16
N HIS A 17 -11.19 -16.88 -1.56
CA HIS A 17 -10.87 -17.21 -2.93
C HIS A 17 -9.55 -18.02 -3.04
N PRO A 18 -9.57 -19.23 -3.62
CA PRO A 18 -8.38 -20.09 -3.67
C PRO A 18 -7.28 -19.57 -4.61
N GLY A 19 -7.59 -18.59 -5.46
CA GLY A 19 -6.64 -17.96 -6.39
C GLY A 19 -5.87 -16.76 -5.82
N ILE A 20 -5.99 -16.43 -4.53
CA ILE A 20 -5.23 -15.31 -3.95
C ILE A 20 -3.75 -15.69 -3.89
N PRO A 21 -2.84 -14.96 -4.55
CA PRO A 21 -1.41 -15.29 -4.57
C PRO A 21 -0.75 -14.99 -3.22
N ARG A 22 -0.05 -15.97 -2.65
CA ARG A 22 0.65 -15.83 -1.36
C ARG A 22 2.13 -16.17 -1.44
N THR A 23 2.49 -17.18 -2.23
CA THR A 23 3.89 -17.54 -2.45
C THR A 23 4.55 -16.57 -3.44
N PRO A 24 5.89 -16.39 -3.38
CA PRO A 24 6.60 -15.57 -4.36
C PRO A 24 6.33 -15.97 -5.83
N ALA A 25 6.17 -17.27 -6.10
CA ALA A 25 5.88 -17.76 -7.45
C ALA A 25 4.46 -17.40 -7.92
N GLU A 26 3.47 -17.47 -7.02
CA GLU A 26 2.10 -17.05 -7.31
C GLU A 26 2.03 -15.54 -7.54
N LEU A 27 2.70 -14.75 -6.69
CA LEU A 27 2.77 -13.28 -6.84
C LEU A 27 3.39 -12.88 -8.18
N ALA A 28 4.47 -13.55 -8.58
CA ALA A 28 5.11 -13.32 -9.87
C ALA A 28 4.21 -13.68 -11.06
N ASN A 29 3.42 -14.74 -10.93
CA ASN A 29 2.48 -15.15 -11.97
C ASN A 29 1.31 -14.19 -12.10
N GLU A 30 0.70 -13.80 -10.99
CA GLU A 30 -0.43 -12.88 -10.98
C GLU A 30 0.02 -11.47 -11.39
N GLY A 31 1.15 -10.99 -10.88
CA GLY A 31 1.73 -9.72 -11.30
C GLY A 31 1.94 -9.63 -12.81
N ARG A 32 2.46 -10.70 -13.44
CA ARG A 32 2.62 -10.76 -14.89
C ARG A 32 1.27 -10.73 -15.62
N ALA A 33 0.27 -11.44 -15.09
CA ALA A 33 -1.07 -11.44 -15.66
C ALA A 33 -1.73 -10.05 -15.59
N SER A 34 -1.64 -9.37 -14.44
CA SER A 34 -2.14 -8.00 -14.25
C SER A 34 -1.44 -7.00 -15.18
N VAL A 35 -0.11 -7.09 -15.30
CA VAL A 35 0.67 -6.21 -16.20
C VAL A 35 0.29 -6.44 -17.66
N ALA A 36 0.07 -7.69 -18.06
CA ALA A 36 -0.34 -8.02 -19.43
C ALA A 36 -1.69 -7.41 -19.84
N VAL A 37 -2.56 -7.08 -18.88
CA VAL A 37 -3.84 -6.41 -19.10
C VAL A 37 -3.84 -4.92 -18.77
N GLY A 38 -2.67 -4.34 -18.44
CA GLY A 38 -2.48 -2.90 -18.35
C GLY A 38 -2.22 -2.34 -16.95
N ALA A 39 -2.00 -3.18 -15.93
CA ALA A 39 -1.51 -2.71 -14.63
C ALA A 39 -0.13 -2.07 -14.80
N GLN A 40 0.05 -0.89 -14.21
CA GLN A 40 1.26 -0.09 -14.26
C GLN A 40 2.02 -0.11 -12.93
N VAL A 41 1.36 -0.51 -11.83
CA VAL A 41 1.93 -0.67 -10.49
C VAL A 41 1.33 -1.92 -9.87
N LEU A 42 2.14 -2.68 -9.14
CA LEU A 42 1.68 -3.87 -8.40
C LEU A 42 1.75 -3.58 -6.91
N HIS A 43 0.62 -3.65 -6.22
CA HIS A 43 0.57 -3.59 -4.77
C HIS A 43 0.41 -4.99 -4.19
N LEU A 44 1.22 -5.35 -3.20
CA LEU A 44 1.18 -6.67 -2.60
C LEU A 44 1.59 -6.68 -1.13
N HIS A 45 1.13 -7.71 -0.45
CA HIS A 45 1.54 -8.12 0.88
C HIS A 45 2.44 -9.35 0.77
N ALA A 46 3.45 -9.45 1.64
CA ALA A 46 4.31 -10.62 1.76
C ALA A 46 3.74 -11.57 2.82
N TYR A 47 3.93 -12.88 2.62
CA TYR A 47 3.52 -13.90 3.59
C TYR A 47 4.71 -14.75 4.02
N ASP A 48 4.69 -15.19 5.27
CA ASP A 48 5.64 -16.16 5.79
C ASP A 48 5.31 -17.60 5.35
N GLU A 49 6.13 -18.56 5.77
CA GLU A 49 5.93 -19.99 5.46
C GLU A 49 4.63 -20.56 6.07
N ALA A 50 4.10 -19.93 7.11
CA ALA A 50 2.82 -20.30 7.72
C ALA A 50 1.62 -19.67 6.98
N GLY A 51 1.87 -18.82 5.98
CA GLY A 51 0.85 -18.11 5.22
C GLY A 51 0.26 -16.90 5.95
N SER A 52 0.94 -16.38 6.97
CA SER A 52 0.57 -15.15 7.66
C SER A 52 1.24 -13.95 7.00
N GLU A 53 0.57 -12.81 6.95
CA GLU A 53 1.18 -11.56 6.48
C GLU A 53 2.39 -11.21 7.36
N THR A 54 3.44 -10.67 6.75
CA THR A 54 4.69 -10.42 7.48
C THR A 54 5.51 -9.28 6.89
N PHE A 55 6.27 -8.60 7.77
CA PHE A 55 7.36 -7.70 7.40
C PHE A 55 8.74 -8.32 7.59
N ALA A 56 8.83 -9.64 7.82
CA ALA A 56 10.11 -10.31 7.99
C ALA A 56 11.02 -10.13 6.75
N PRO A 57 12.33 -9.85 6.92
CA PRO A 57 13.20 -9.46 5.81
C PRO A 57 13.26 -10.45 4.65
N GLU A 58 13.38 -11.76 4.92
CA GLU A 58 13.56 -12.75 3.86
C GLU A 58 12.26 -13.02 3.07
N PRO A 59 11.08 -13.22 3.70
CA PRO A 59 9.82 -13.30 2.95
C PRO A 59 9.57 -12.08 2.04
N CYS A 60 9.80 -10.87 2.55
CA CYS A 60 9.70 -9.64 1.76
C CYS A 60 10.69 -9.63 0.58
N ALA A 61 11.96 -9.97 0.82
CA ALA A 61 12.98 -10.04 -0.22
C ALA A 61 12.65 -11.10 -1.29
N ALA A 62 12.16 -12.27 -0.89
CA ALA A 62 11.77 -13.34 -1.80
C ALA A 62 10.61 -12.91 -2.71
N ALA A 63 9.57 -12.27 -2.15
CA ALA A 63 8.46 -11.72 -2.92
C ALA A 63 8.94 -10.67 -3.94
N LEU A 64 9.77 -9.70 -3.50
CA LEU A 64 10.31 -8.66 -4.38
C LEU A 64 11.14 -9.25 -5.53
N ARG A 65 12.06 -10.17 -5.24
CA ARG A 65 12.91 -10.80 -6.26
C ARG A 65 12.08 -11.53 -7.30
N ALA A 66 11.09 -12.31 -6.87
CA ALA A 66 10.22 -13.07 -7.77
C ALA A 66 9.39 -12.16 -8.68
N VAL A 67 8.74 -11.15 -8.12
CA VAL A 67 7.89 -10.22 -8.89
C VAL A 67 8.73 -9.34 -9.82
N ARG A 68 9.88 -8.82 -9.38
CA ARG A 68 10.80 -8.04 -10.25
C ARG A 68 11.32 -8.85 -11.42
N ALA A 69 11.64 -10.13 -11.21
CA ALA A 69 12.10 -11.00 -12.27
C ALA A 69 10.99 -11.26 -13.32
N ALA A 70 9.73 -11.39 -12.88
CA ALA A 70 8.59 -11.62 -13.78
C ALA A 70 8.05 -10.35 -14.44
N CYS A 71 8.21 -9.19 -13.80
CA CYS A 71 7.67 -7.90 -14.24
C CYS A 71 8.77 -6.81 -14.25
N PRO A 72 9.81 -6.92 -15.10
CA PRO A 72 10.91 -5.96 -15.08
C PRO A 72 10.45 -4.53 -15.37
N GLY A 73 10.84 -3.58 -14.51
CA GLY A 73 10.53 -2.16 -14.65
C GLY A 73 9.13 -1.73 -14.18
N ILE A 74 8.33 -2.65 -13.65
CA ILE A 74 7.03 -2.33 -13.02
C ILE A 74 7.27 -1.99 -11.55
N PRO A 75 6.88 -0.80 -11.06
CA PRO A 75 6.98 -0.45 -9.65
C PRO A 75 6.19 -1.40 -8.76
N ILE A 76 6.80 -1.80 -7.65
CA ILE A 76 6.16 -2.63 -6.62
C ILE A 76 5.90 -1.78 -5.38
N SER A 77 4.65 -1.79 -4.92
CA SER A 77 4.19 -1.19 -3.67
C SER A 77 3.94 -2.29 -2.63
N PHE A 78 4.48 -2.14 -1.42
CA PHE A 78 4.12 -3.00 -0.28
C PHE A 78 3.16 -2.29 0.66
N SER A 79 2.27 -3.06 1.29
CA SER A 79 1.59 -2.58 2.48
C SER A 79 2.57 -2.43 3.63
N THR A 80 2.36 -1.41 4.47
CA THR A 80 2.99 -1.29 5.79
C THR A 80 1.96 -1.17 6.91
N SER A 81 0.73 -1.66 6.68
CA SER A 81 -0.39 -1.56 7.63
C SER A 81 -0.03 -2.04 9.04
N ALA A 82 -0.57 -1.34 10.05
CA ALA A 82 -0.42 -1.70 11.45
C ALA A 82 -1.14 -3.02 11.81
N ASP A 83 -2.08 -3.47 10.98
CA ASP A 83 -2.82 -4.73 11.18
C ASP A 83 -1.94 -5.97 10.92
N ILE A 84 -0.91 -5.83 10.09
CA ILE A 84 0.07 -6.91 9.83
C ILE A 84 1.00 -7.03 11.05
N GLU A 85 1.54 -5.90 11.48
CA GLU A 85 2.38 -5.79 12.66
C GLU A 85 2.22 -4.38 13.25
N PRO A 86 1.96 -4.24 14.57
CA PRO A 86 1.76 -2.94 15.18
C PRO A 86 3.08 -2.24 15.51
N HIS A 87 3.00 -0.96 15.90
CA HIS A 87 4.12 -0.24 16.50
C HIS A 87 4.47 -0.82 17.89
N PRO A 88 5.76 -0.90 18.31
CA PRO A 88 6.96 -0.49 17.57
C PRO A 88 7.57 -1.56 16.66
N SER A 89 7.17 -2.83 16.80
CA SER A 89 7.81 -3.97 16.13
C SER A 89 7.82 -3.82 14.61
N ARG A 90 6.74 -3.27 14.03
CA ARG A 90 6.67 -2.89 12.61
C ARG A 90 7.89 -2.11 12.12
N LEU A 91 8.32 -1.11 12.88
CA LEU A 91 9.45 -0.26 12.51
C LEU A 91 10.75 -1.06 12.50
N GLU A 92 10.93 -1.95 13.47
CA GLU A 92 12.11 -2.82 13.58
C GLU A 92 12.17 -3.82 12.43
N SER A 93 11.04 -4.46 12.11
CA SER A 93 10.92 -5.42 11.01
C SER A 93 11.22 -4.77 9.66
N ILE A 94 10.61 -3.61 9.37
CA ILE A 94 10.85 -2.84 8.13
C ILE A 94 12.28 -2.29 8.08
N ALA A 95 12.86 -1.87 9.21
CA ALA A 95 14.26 -1.49 9.28
C ALA A 95 15.21 -2.66 8.95
N GLY A 96 14.78 -3.90 9.17
CA GLY A 96 15.52 -5.11 8.85
C GLY A 96 15.51 -5.51 7.36
N TRP A 97 14.67 -4.89 6.52
CA TRP A 97 14.59 -5.25 5.10
C TRP A 97 15.96 -5.16 4.40
N THR A 98 16.28 -6.16 3.58
CA THR A 98 17.55 -6.23 2.82
C THR A 98 17.35 -5.88 1.34
N GLU A 99 16.17 -6.16 0.81
CA GLU A 99 15.64 -5.65 -0.44
C GLU A 99 14.49 -4.70 -0.10
N VAL A 100 14.33 -3.61 -0.86
CA VAL A 100 13.24 -2.65 -0.62
C VAL A 100 12.31 -2.56 -1.83
N PRO A 101 10.99 -2.36 -1.63
CA PRO A 101 10.07 -2.05 -2.70
C PRO A 101 10.34 -0.65 -3.26
N ASP A 102 9.75 -0.34 -4.41
CA ASP A 102 9.83 0.99 -5.02
C ASP A 102 8.93 1.98 -4.27
N LEU A 103 7.78 1.49 -3.83
CA LEU A 103 6.73 2.22 -3.14
C LEU A 103 6.26 1.45 -1.89
N VAL A 104 5.62 2.16 -0.97
CA VAL A 104 4.78 1.55 0.07
C VAL A 104 3.54 2.37 0.32
N THR A 105 2.46 1.74 0.77
CA THR A 105 1.36 2.44 1.41
C THR A 105 1.68 2.67 2.88
N ALA A 106 1.45 3.89 3.37
CA ALA A 106 1.67 4.27 4.76
C ALA A 106 0.45 5.06 5.26
N ASN A 107 -0.39 4.42 6.08
CA ASN A 107 -1.69 4.97 6.49
C ASN A 107 -1.51 6.05 7.56
N GLN A 108 -1.94 7.27 7.25
CA GLN A 108 -1.53 8.49 7.97
C GLN A 108 -2.11 8.63 9.39
N GLY A 109 -3.12 7.85 9.76
CA GLY A 109 -3.70 7.81 11.11
C GLY A 109 -3.16 6.71 12.03
N GLU A 110 -2.21 5.89 11.57
CA GLU A 110 -1.70 4.76 12.37
C GLU A 110 -0.65 5.18 13.42
N GLU A 111 -0.59 4.44 14.52
CA GLU A 111 0.42 4.66 15.56
C GLU A 111 1.85 4.48 15.00
N GLY A 112 2.73 5.46 15.27
CA GLY A 112 4.12 5.45 14.82
C GLY A 112 4.32 5.76 13.34
N ILE A 113 3.31 6.32 12.66
CA ILE A 113 3.38 6.59 11.21
C ILE A 113 4.43 7.62 10.83
N VAL A 114 4.70 8.61 11.67
CA VAL A 114 5.69 9.66 11.38
C VAL A 114 7.09 9.05 11.34
N GLU A 115 7.44 8.26 12.35
CA GLU A 115 8.69 7.52 12.44
C GLU A 115 8.85 6.53 11.29
N LEU A 116 7.77 5.85 10.91
CA LEU A 116 7.75 4.95 9.77
C LEU A 116 8.02 5.72 8.46
N CYS A 117 7.36 6.85 8.23
CA CYS A 117 7.59 7.68 7.05
C CYS A 117 9.04 8.18 6.97
N ASP A 118 9.63 8.59 8.10
CA ASP A 118 11.03 8.99 8.19
C ASP A 118 11.98 7.84 7.85
N LEU A 119 11.74 6.64 8.36
CA LEU A 119 12.51 5.44 8.03
C LEU A 119 12.43 5.12 6.52
N LEU A 120 11.22 5.05 5.97
CA LEU A 120 10.98 4.70 4.56
C LEU A 120 11.70 5.69 3.62
N ILE A 121 11.61 6.98 3.93
CA ILE A 121 12.25 8.04 3.13
C ILE A 121 13.77 8.00 3.26
N ALA A 122 14.30 7.76 4.47
CA ALA A 122 15.74 7.59 4.66
C ALA A 122 16.30 6.39 3.88
N ARG A 123 15.45 5.38 3.61
CA ARG A 123 15.77 4.21 2.79
C ARG A 123 15.51 4.39 1.30
N GLY A 124 15.04 5.57 0.86
CA GLY A 124 14.77 5.88 -0.53
C GLY A 124 13.51 5.23 -1.10
N ILE A 125 12.59 4.80 -0.23
CA ILE A 125 11.32 4.17 -0.62
C ILE A 125 10.27 5.28 -0.81
N GLY A 126 9.54 5.24 -1.93
CA GLY A 126 8.46 6.19 -2.18
C GLY A 126 7.23 5.90 -1.32
N ILE A 127 6.56 6.96 -0.84
CA ILE A 127 5.39 6.82 0.03
C ILE A 127 4.10 7.15 -0.75
N GLU A 128 3.16 6.21 -0.71
CA GLU A 128 1.75 6.42 -1.00
C GLU A 128 1.04 6.69 0.33
N ALA A 129 0.69 7.95 0.60
CA ALA A 129 0.07 8.34 1.86
C ALA A 129 -1.37 7.82 1.91
N GLY A 130 -1.63 6.78 2.70
CA GLY A 130 -2.94 6.14 2.83
C GLY A 130 -3.87 6.96 3.71
N LEU A 131 -5.02 7.33 3.17
CA LEU A 131 -6.12 8.01 3.87
C LEU A 131 -7.33 7.08 3.84
N LEU A 132 -7.63 6.49 5.00
CA LEU A 132 -8.71 5.52 5.17
C LEU A 132 -9.95 6.17 5.77
N HIS A 133 -9.74 7.23 6.55
CA HIS A 133 -10.77 8.04 7.19
C HIS A 133 -10.55 9.52 6.90
N LEU A 134 -11.60 10.32 7.07
CA LEU A 134 -11.51 11.79 6.90
C LEU A 134 -10.51 12.43 7.87
N ASP A 135 -10.40 11.90 9.09
CA ASP A 135 -9.45 12.40 10.09
C ASP A 135 -7.99 12.17 9.62
N ASP A 136 -7.70 11.07 8.92
CA ASP A 136 -6.37 10.80 8.35
C ASP A 136 -5.96 11.91 7.37
N ALA A 137 -6.89 12.44 6.58
CA ALA A 137 -6.62 13.53 5.64
C ALA A 137 -6.21 14.81 6.38
N HIS A 138 -6.89 15.12 7.50
CA HIS A 138 -6.55 16.27 8.33
C HIS A 138 -5.20 16.08 9.04
N GLU A 139 -4.91 14.88 9.53
CA GLU A 139 -3.63 14.54 10.15
C GLU A 139 -2.47 14.59 9.16
N PHE A 140 -2.67 14.07 7.94
CA PHE A 140 -1.71 14.13 6.85
C PHE A 140 -1.36 15.59 6.46
N VAL A 141 -2.37 16.47 6.36
CA VAL A 141 -2.13 17.90 6.13
C VAL A 141 -1.31 18.52 7.27
N ARG A 142 -1.65 18.19 8.52
CA ARG A 142 -0.96 18.72 9.70
C ARG A 142 0.47 18.21 9.85
N SER A 143 0.75 16.98 9.44
CA SER A 143 2.08 16.37 9.58
C SER A 143 3.12 17.03 8.67
N GLY A 144 2.68 17.61 7.54
CA GLY A 144 3.54 18.26 6.57
C GLY A 144 4.39 17.29 5.74
N VAL A 145 4.13 15.98 5.84
CA VAL A 145 4.89 14.95 5.11
C VAL A 145 4.55 14.91 3.62
N ALA A 146 3.46 15.57 3.20
CA ALA A 146 2.99 15.58 1.81
C ALA A 146 4.07 15.92 0.77
N ALA A 147 4.96 16.89 1.05
CA ALA A 147 6.03 17.26 0.13
C ALA A 147 7.09 16.16 -0.10
N ARG A 148 7.04 15.09 0.70
CA ARG A 148 7.95 13.94 0.67
C ARG A 148 7.26 12.65 0.20
N CYS A 149 5.95 12.70 -0.09
CA CYS A 149 5.19 11.56 -0.61
C CYS A 149 5.19 11.58 -2.15
N VAL A 150 5.02 10.41 -2.75
CA VAL A 150 4.88 10.24 -4.20
C VAL A 150 3.46 10.57 -4.64
N ARG A 151 2.47 10.07 -3.90
CA ARG A 151 1.04 10.27 -4.15
C ARG A 151 0.22 10.02 -2.88
N VAL A 152 -1.06 10.35 -2.95
CA VAL A 152 -2.05 9.99 -1.92
C VAL A 152 -2.83 8.77 -2.37
N LEU A 153 -3.02 7.82 -1.47
CA LEU A 153 -3.98 6.72 -1.61
C LEU A 153 -5.24 7.10 -0.84
N ILE A 154 -6.37 7.20 -1.53
CA ILE A 154 -7.68 7.42 -0.93
C ILE A 154 -8.44 6.09 -0.95
N GLU A 155 -8.71 5.54 0.22
CA GLU A 155 -9.32 4.22 0.39
C GLU A 155 -10.32 4.24 1.56
N PRO A 156 -11.47 4.92 1.40
CA PRO A 156 -12.52 4.90 2.41
C PRO A 156 -13.00 3.47 2.66
N LEU A 157 -13.02 3.08 3.93
CA LEU A 157 -13.42 1.73 4.37
C LEU A 157 -14.94 1.59 4.62
N ASP A 158 -15.73 2.51 4.07
CA ASP A 158 -17.19 2.48 4.21
C ASP A 158 -17.79 1.30 3.45
N ALA A 159 -18.59 0.49 4.15
CA ALA A 159 -19.29 -0.63 3.52
C ALA A 159 -20.37 -0.19 2.51
N ASP A 160 -20.91 1.03 2.65
CA ASP A 160 -21.87 1.60 1.70
C ASP A 160 -21.12 2.36 0.59
N PRO A 161 -21.30 2.00 -0.70
CA PRO A 161 -20.60 2.66 -1.80
C PRO A 161 -20.90 4.16 -1.93
N GLY A 162 -22.10 4.60 -1.56
CA GLY A 162 -22.46 6.01 -1.60
C GLY A 162 -21.71 6.81 -0.53
N ALA A 163 -21.60 6.25 0.68
CA ALA A 163 -20.77 6.79 1.75
C ALA A 163 -19.29 6.81 1.38
N ALA A 164 -18.76 5.70 0.81
CA ALA A 164 -17.37 5.62 0.36
C ALA A 164 -17.02 6.73 -0.63
N VAL A 165 -17.84 6.93 -1.68
CA VAL A 165 -17.64 8.02 -2.65
C VAL A 165 -17.72 9.40 -1.99
N ALA A 166 -18.65 9.60 -1.06
CA ALA A 166 -18.79 10.87 -0.34
C ALA A 166 -17.59 11.17 0.57
N HIS A 167 -17.06 10.17 1.26
CA HIS A 167 -15.88 10.30 2.10
C HIS A 167 -14.60 10.49 1.28
N ALA A 168 -14.43 9.79 0.15
CA ALA A 168 -13.35 10.06 -0.79
C ALA A 168 -13.36 11.53 -1.23
N ALA A 169 -14.52 12.05 -1.66
CA ALA A 169 -14.66 13.45 -2.06
C ALA A 169 -14.38 14.44 -0.91
N ALA A 170 -14.72 14.07 0.33
CA ALA A 170 -14.40 14.89 1.50
C ALA A 170 -12.89 14.93 1.77
N MET A 171 -12.20 13.79 1.69
CA MET A 171 -10.74 13.72 1.81
C MET A 171 -10.04 14.53 0.71
N GLU A 172 -10.50 14.40 -0.54
CA GLU A 172 -10.04 15.22 -1.67
C GLU A 172 -10.15 16.72 -1.39
N GLN A 173 -11.27 17.16 -0.82
CA GLN A 173 -11.50 18.56 -0.49
C GLN A 173 -10.52 19.07 0.57
N VAL A 174 -10.22 18.26 1.58
CA VAL A 174 -9.20 18.59 2.61
C VAL A 174 -7.82 18.82 1.98
N LEU A 175 -7.42 17.94 1.04
CA LEU A 175 -6.16 18.08 0.31
C LEU A 175 -6.15 19.34 -0.57
N ALA A 176 -7.25 19.60 -1.27
CA ALA A 176 -7.40 20.77 -2.13
C ALA A 176 -7.34 22.09 -1.35
N ASP A 177 -8.02 22.17 -0.21
CA ASP A 177 -8.00 23.34 0.68
C ASP A 177 -6.60 23.61 1.25
N ALA A 178 -5.85 22.54 1.53
CA ALA A 178 -4.45 22.59 1.92
C ALA A 178 -3.47 22.88 0.76
N ARG A 179 -3.97 22.93 -0.49
CA ARG A 179 -3.19 23.08 -1.73
C ARG A 179 -2.16 21.97 -1.95
N ILE A 180 -2.47 20.75 -1.49
CA ILE A 180 -1.70 19.55 -1.81
C ILE A 180 -2.09 19.12 -3.23
N THR A 181 -1.09 19.02 -4.10
CA THR A 181 -1.26 18.74 -5.55
C THR A 181 -0.66 17.41 -5.97
N LEU A 182 -0.40 16.53 -5.00
CA LEU A 182 0.04 15.16 -5.26
C LEU A 182 -1.00 14.44 -6.13
N ASP A 183 -0.51 13.58 -7.02
CA ASP A 183 -1.38 12.64 -7.72
C ASP A 183 -2.13 11.77 -6.69
N GLN A 184 -3.30 11.27 -7.08
CA GLN A 184 -4.15 10.45 -6.23
C GLN A 184 -4.41 9.10 -6.90
N VAL A 185 -4.37 8.04 -6.11
CA VAL A 185 -4.87 6.71 -6.47
C VAL A 185 -6.05 6.40 -5.55
N HIS A 186 -7.15 5.94 -6.13
CA HIS A 186 -8.38 5.67 -5.39
C HIS A 186 -8.62 4.17 -5.40
N HIS A 187 -8.78 3.60 -4.21
CA HIS A 187 -9.22 2.22 -4.02
C HIS A 187 -10.59 2.23 -3.35
N GLY A 188 -11.39 1.22 -3.67
CA GLY A 188 -12.60 0.90 -2.90
C GLY A 188 -12.39 -0.39 -2.12
N ASP A 189 -13.10 -0.54 -1.01
CA ASP A 189 -13.13 -1.79 -0.25
C ASP A 189 -14.45 -2.54 -0.47
N GLY A 190 -14.38 -3.88 -0.45
CA GLY A 190 -15.54 -4.74 -0.59
C GLY A 190 -16.40 -4.41 -1.81
N VAL A 191 -17.67 -4.08 -1.59
CA VAL A 191 -18.63 -3.74 -2.65
C VAL A 191 -18.43 -2.36 -3.26
N ALA A 192 -17.54 -1.54 -2.70
CA ALA A 192 -17.20 -0.22 -3.21
C ALA A 192 -15.98 -0.22 -4.16
N THR A 193 -15.39 -1.40 -4.45
CA THR A 193 -14.27 -1.59 -5.40
C THR A 193 -14.66 -1.31 -6.85
#